data_AF-A0A6G1HYE3-F1
#
_entry.id   AF-A0A6G1HYE3-F1
#
_cell.length_a   1.000
_cell.length_b   1.000
_cell.length_c   1.000
_cell.angle_alpha   90.00
_cell.angle_beta   90.00
_cell.angle_gamma   90.00
#
_symmetry.space_group_name_H-M   'P 1'
#
loop_
_entity.id
_entity.type
_entity.pdbx_description
1 polymer ?
#
loop_
_entity_poly.entity_id
_entity_poly.type
_entity_poly.pdbx_seq_one_letter_code
_entity_poly.pdbx_strand_id
1 'polypeptide(L)'
;MPPKTQKAASHTARNERQTSVPQNPSPEADDSASDSDEAPEAISLSTAQLQSRALRADAAKAIQEQKAAEKRRRTQRDAQLKDQAQNSKRRKVEQAAEESADEEGGQSEDGESSAEDSDTAVVSRAPVAKSRAVALSGRPPKDVKRGPVAVHVLDQANPLLPPKMNKHTKHIKDMWLKGRPTMMSGKKAVSKVDRKPVRKVTSFV
;
A
#
# COMPACT_ATOMS: atom_id res chain seq x y z
N MET A 1 -23.35 39.54 6.18
CA MET A 1 -22.96 39.64 4.76
C MET A 1 -21.45 39.53 4.67
N PRO A 2 -20.89 38.46 4.05
CA PRO A 2 -19.44 38.33 3.92
C PRO A 2 -18.91 39.15 2.72
N PRO A 3 -17.73 39.80 2.87
CA PRO A 3 -17.13 40.60 1.81
C PRO A 3 -16.54 39.73 0.68
N LYS A 4 -16.80 40.15 -0.56
CA LYS A 4 -16.23 39.57 -1.79
C LYS A 4 -14.75 39.96 -1.90
N THR A 5 -13.84 39.00 -1.78
CA THR A 5 -12.43 39.20 -2.12
C THR A 5 -12.22 39.03 -3.63
N GLN A 6 -11.71 40.10 -4.23
CA GLN A 6 -11.46 40.26 -5.66
C GLN A 6 -10.20 39.48 -6.11
N LYS A 7 -10.21 39.16 -7.41
CA LYS A 7 -9.12 38.57 -8.20
C LYS A 7 -7.78 39.30 -7.98
N ALA A 8 -6.71 38.51 -7.85
CA ALA A 8 -5.37 38.94 -8.25
C ALA A 8 -4.88 38.00 -9.37
N ALA A 9 -4.76 38.58 -10.56
CA ALA A 9 -3.98 38.03 -11.66
C ALA A 9 -2.54 38.55 -11.54
N SER A 10 -1.55 37.66 -11.61
CA SER A 10 -0.14 37.93 -11.94
C SER A 10 0.51 36.57 -12.23
N HIS A 11 0.86 36.28 -13.49
CA HIS A 11 2.16 36.51 -14.14
C HIS A 11 3.33 35.76 -13.49
N THR A 12 4.25 35.28 -14.36
CA THR A 12 5.56 34.60 -14.08
C THR A 12 5.47 33.07 -14.18
N ALA A 13 6.21 32.33 -15.03
CA ALA A 13 7.27 32.63 -15.98
C ALA A 13 7.27 31.57 -17.10
N ARG A 14 7.49 32.03 -18.33
CA ARG A 14 7.85 31.22 -19.50
C ARG A 14 9.30 30.74 -19.28
N ASN A 15 9.46 29.54 -18.74
CA ASN A 15 10.76 28.91 -18.57
C ASN A 15 11.19 28.33 -19.93
N GLU A 16 11.89 29.14 -20.71
CA GLU A 16 12.57 28.71 -21.93
C GLU A 16 13.64 27.69 -21.54
N ARG A 17 13.35 26.42 -21.83
CA ARG A 17 14.32 25.33 -21.72
C ARG A 17 15.41 25.58 -22.76
N GLN A 18 16.48 26.23 -22.33
CA GLN A 18 17.79 26.09 -22.95
C GLN A 18 18.13 24.60 -22.97
N THR A 19 18.01 24.00 -24.15
CA THR A 19 18.58 22.70 -24.46
C THR A 19 20.08 22.89 -24.61
N SER A 20 20.81 22.79 -23.51
CA SER A 20 22.26 22.61 -23.55
C SER A 20 22.55 21.23 -24.15
N VAL A 21 22.96 21.22 -25.40
CA VAL A 21 23.54 20.07 -26.10
C VAL A 21 24.72 19.58 -25.26
N PRO A 22 24.79 18.29 -24.86
CA PRO A 22 25.97 17.76 -24.20
C PRO A 22 27.13 17.77 -25.21
N GLN A 23 28.11 18.65 -24.96
CA GLN A 23 29.39 18.62 -25.63
C GLN A 23 30.06 17.28 -25.35
N ASN A 24 30.24 16.53 -26.42
CA ASN A 24 31.04 15.31 -26.48
C ASN A 24 32.49 15.69 -26.14
N PRO A 25 33.12 15.17 -25.07
CA PRO A 25 34.52 15.44 -24.81
C PRO A 25 35.34 14.73 -25.88
N SER A 26 35.96 15.52 -26.74
CA SER A 26 37.05 15.08 -27.61
C SER A 26 38.17 14.55 -26.72
N PRO A 27 38.64 13.29 -26.90
CA PRO A 27 39.80 12.81 -26.18
C PRO A 27 41.05 13.47 -26.80
N GLU A 28 41.62 14.43 -26.09
CA GLU A 28 43.00 14.85 -26.34
C GLU A 28 43.94 13.75 -25.84
N ALA A 29 44.81 13.33 -26.75
CA ALA A 29 45.96 12.52 -26.47
C ALA A 29 46.98 13.36 -25.69
N ASP A 30 47.49 12.81 -24.59
CA ASP A 30 48.87 13.08 -24.22
C ASP A 30 49.48 11.91 -23.45
N ASP A 31 50.73 11.69 -23.78
CA ASP A 31 51.51 10.46 -23.68
C ASP A 31 52.11 10.21 -22.29
N SER A 32 52.50 8.94 -22.11
CA SER A 32 53.57 8.45 -21.22
C SER A 32 53.29 8.29 -19.73
N ALA A 33 53.03 7.04 -19.32
CA ALA A 33 53.96 6.32 -18.44
C ALA A 33 53.64 4.82 -18.28
N SER A 34 54.61 3.99 -18.69
CA SER A 34 54.91 2.63 -18.19
C SER A 34 54.04 1.46 -18.65
N ASP A 35 54.38 1.03 -19.87
CA ASP A 35 54.00 -0.21 -20.54
C ASP A 35 54.53 -1.45 -19.79
N SER A 36 53.66 -2.08 -19.00
CA SER A 36 53.81 -3.46 -18.55
C SER A 36 52.72 -4.24 -19.28
N ASP A 37 52.98 -4.52 -20.55
CA ASP A 37 52.12 -5.13 -21.58
C ASP A 37 51.72 -6.58 -21.25
N GLU A 38 51.08 -6.76 -20.11
CA GLU A 38 50.26 -7.94 -19.83
C GLU A 38 48.88 -7.64 -20.43
N ALA A 39 48.81 -7.66 -21.77
CA ALA A 39 47.56 -7.54 -22.50
C ALA A 39 46.53 -8.47 -21.84
N PRO A 40 45.33 -7.96 -21.44
CA PRO A 40 44.35 -8.79 -20.75
C PRO A 40 44.11 -10.02 -21.61
N GLU A 41 44.43 -11.20 -21.09
CA GLU A 41 44.30 -12.46 -21.82
C GLU A 41 42.94 -12.42 -22.52
N ALA A 42 42.98 -12.43 -23.86
CA ALA A 42 41.80 -12.23 -24.68
C ALA A 42 40.76 -13.26 -24.23
N ILE A 43 39.72 -12.80 -23.52
CA ILE A 43 38.65 -13.66 -23.00
C ILE A 43 38.11 -14.42 -24.20
N SER A 44 38.53 -15.68 -24.33
CA SER A 44 38.18 -16.51 -25.47
C SER A 44 36.67 -16.56 -25.59
N LEU A 45 36.14 -16.53 -26.81
CA LEU A 45 34.70 -16.66 -27.06
C LEU A 45 34.09 -17.86 -26.31
N SER A 46 34.88 -18.92 -26.09
CA SER A 46 34.52 -20.08 -25.26
C SER A 46 34.26 -19.70 -23.79
N THR A 47 35.18 -18.96 -23.17
CA THR A 47 35.03 -18.50 -21.77
C THR A 47 33.85 -17.54 -21.60
N ALA A 48 33.62 -16.63 -22.54
CA ALA A 48 32.45 -15.74 -22.51
C ALA A 48 31.12 -16.52 -22.60
N GLN A 49 31.07 -17.56 -23.43
CA GLN A 49 29.90 -18.44 -23.52
C GLN A 49 29.65 -19.23 -22.24
N LEU A 50 30.71 -19.75 -21.60
CA LEU A 50 30.62 -20.47 -20.33
C LEU A 50 30.10 -19.55 -19.21
N GLN A 51 30.61 -18.32 -19.12
CA GLN A 51 30.12 -17.32 -18.18
C GLN A 51 28.65 -16.99 -18.43
N SER A 52 28.25 -16.80 -19.68
CA SER A 52 26.84 -16.55 -20.02
C SER A 52 25.91 -17.69 -19.58
N ARG A 53 26.35 -18.94 -19.77
CA ARG A 53 25.59 -20.12 -19.33
C ARG A 53 25.50 -20.21 -17.80
N ALA A 54 26.59 -19.95 -17.09
CA ALA A 54 26.61 -19.94 -15.64
C ALA A 54 25.64 -18.90 -15.07
N LEU A 55 25.70 -17.65 -15.57
CA LEU A 55 24.79 -16.58 -15.14
C LEU A 55 23.32 -16.91 -15.39
N ARG A 56 23.00 -17.54 -16.53
CA ARG A 56 21.63 -17.98 -16.84
C ARG A 56 21.16 -19.09 -15.90
N ALA A 57 22.02 -20.04 -15.56
CA ALA A 57 21.69 -21.11 -14.63
C ALA A 57 21.41 -20.55 -13.23
N ASP A 58 22.20 -19.59 -12.77
CA ASP A 58 22.02 -18.95 -11.46
C ASP A 58 20.75 -18.10 -11.42
N ALA A 59 20.48 -17.34 -12.48
CA ALA A 59 19.21 -16.60 -12.61
C ALA A 59 17.99 -17.54 -12.59
N ALA A 60 18.07 -18.69 -13.26
CA ALA A 60 16.99 -19.68 -13.27
C ALA A 60 16.75 -20.28 -11.88
N LYS A 61 17.82 -20.63 -11.15
CA LYS A 61 17.74 -21.12 -9.76
C LYS A 61 17.11 -20.08 -8.84
N ALA A 62 17.51 -18.81 -8.94
CA ALA A 62 16.94 -17.73 -8.12
C ALA A 62 15.43 -17.57 -8.35
N ILE A 63 14.96 -17.66 -9.61
CA ILE A 63 13.53 -17.59 -9.93
C ILE A 63 12.77 -18.78 -9.35
N GLN A 64 13.33 -20.00 -9.44
CA GLN A 64 12.72 -21.19 -8.88
C GLN A 64 12.61 -21.11 -7.34
N GLU A 65 13.67 -20.62 -6.68
CA GLU A 65 13.69 -20.43 -5.24
C GLU A 65 12.63 -19.42 -4.78
N GLN A 66 12.50 -18.29 -5.47
CA GLN A 66 11.45 -17.30 -5.17
C GLN A 66 10.05 -17.90 -5.30
N LYS A 67 9.78 -18.66 -6.37
CA LYS A 67 8.50 -19.35 -6.56
C LYS A 67 8.24 -20.40 -5.47
N ALA A 68 9.26 -21.17 -5.10
CA ALA A 68 9.15 -22.16 -4.03
C ALA A 68 8.91 -21.49 -2.66
N ALA A 69 9.61 -20.40 -2.37
CA ALA A 69 9.43 -19.61 -1.16
C ALA A 69 8.02 -19.00 -1.07
N GLU A 70 7.50 -18.45 -2.17
CA GLU A 70 6.14 -17.92 -2.22
C GLU A 70 5.09 -19.03 -2.00
N LYS A 71 5.29 -20.20 -2.62
CA LYS A 71 4.43 -21.37 -2.40
C LYS A 71 4.42 -21.79 -0.93
N ARG A 72 5.59 -21.86 -0.28
CA ARG A 72 5.71 -22.16 1.16
C ARG A 72 4.97 -21.14 2.02
N ARG A 73 5.08 -19.84 1.70
CA ARG A 73 4.36 -18.78 2.44
C ARG A 73 2.84 -18.90 2.26
N ARG A 74 2.37 -19.32 1.08
CA ARG A 74 0.94 -19.59 0.85
C ARG A 74 0.46 -20.78 1.66
N THR A 75 1.15 -21.91 1.61
CA THR A 75 0.76 -23.10 2.37
C THR A 75 0.77 -22.87 3.87
N GLN A 76 1.74 -22.10 4.39
CA GLN A 76 1.77 -21.71 5.80
C GLN A 76 0.56 -20.85 6.20
N ARG A 77 0.18 -19.86 5.38
CA ARG A 77 -1.01 -19.04 5.64
C ARG A 77 -2.30 -19.87 5.60
N ASP A 78 -2.42 -20.76 4.62
CA ASP A 78 -3.60 -21.62 4.48
C ASP A 78 -3.73 -22.60 5.65
N ALA A 79 -2.61 -23.15 6.14
CA ALA A 79 -2.58 -23.98 7.34
C ALA A 79 -3.01 -23.18 8.60
N GLN A 80 -2.45 -21.98 8.79
CA GLN A 80 -2.85 -21.11 9.91
C GLN A 80 -4.34 -20.75 9.90
N LEU A 81 -4.90 -20.46 8.72
CA LEU A 81 -6.34 -20.19 8.59
C LEU A 81 -7.19 -21.43 8.89
N LYS A 82 -6.73 -22.61 8.48
CA LYS A 82 -7.39 -23.88 8.79
C LYS A 82 -7.38 -24.17 10.29
N ASP A 83 -6.27 -23.94 10.97
CA ASP A 83 -6.14 -24.11 12.42
C ASP A 83 -7.07 -23.13 13.17
N GLN A 84 -7.15 -21.88 12.71
CA GLN A 84 -8.09 -20.89 13.27
C GLN A 84 -9.54 -21.32 13.12
N ALA A 85 -9.92 -21.84 11.94
CA ALA A 85 -11.27 -22.33 11.69
C ALA A 85 -11.60 -23.60 12.51
N GLN A 86 -10.62 -24.48 12.72
CA GLN A 86 -10.81 -25.66 13.58
C GLN A 86 -10.95 -25.26 15.05
N ASN A 87 -10.14 -24.31 15.52
CA ASN A 87 -10.20 -23.82 16.90
C ASN A 87 -11.50 -23.08 17.21
N SER A 88 -12.02 -22.28 16.27
CA SER A 88 -13.33 -21.63 16.46
C SER A 88 -14.46 -22.66 16.50
N LYS A 89 -14.38 -23.72 15.69
CA LYS A 89 -15.37 -24.82 15.72
C LYS A 89 -15.33 -25.59 17.04
N ARG A 90 -14.14 -25.89 17.58
CA ARG A 90 -13.99 -26.55 18.89
C ARG A 90 -14.58 -25.70 20.02
N ARG A 91 -14.24 -24.40 20.07
CA ARG A 91 -14.79 -23.48 21.06
C ARG A 91 -16.31 -23.38 20.98
N LYS A 92 -16.90 -23.40 19.78
CA LYS A 92 -18.36 -23.35 19.66
C LYS A 92 -19.02 -24.63 20.15
N VAL A 93 -18.40 -25.79 19.96
CA VAL A 93 -18.89 -27.07 20.49
C VAL A 93 -18.74 -27.12 22.02
N GLU A 94 -17.62 -26.66 22.56
CA GLU A 94 -17.40 -26.57 24.01
C GLU A 94 -18.39 -25.61 24.67
N GLN A 95 -18.60 -24.43 24.10
CA GLN A 95 -19.61 -23.48 24.62
C GLN A 95 -21.02 -24.04 24.55
N ALA A 96 -21.39 -24.73 23.47
CA ALA A 96 -22.70 -25.36 23.38
C ALA A 96 -22.89 -26.50 24.38
N ALA A 97 -21.82 -27.23 24.71
CA ALA A 97 -21.86 -28.27 25.73
C ALA A 97 -21.96 -27.69 27.15
N GLU A 98 -21.26 -26.59 27.44
CA GLU A 98 -21.33 -25.87 28.72
C GLU A 98 -22.71 -25.23 28.94
N GLU A 99 -23.26 -24.56 27.93
CA GLU A 99 -24.61 -23.97 27.97
C GLU A 99 -25.70 -25.04 28.19
N SER A 100 -25.54 -26.24 27.62
CA SER A 100 -26.47 -27.35 27.87
C SER A 100 -26.34 -28.01 29.25
N ALA A 101 -25.23 -27.79 29.98
CA ALA A 101 -25.02 -28.36 31.31
C ALA A 101 -25.54 -27.45 32.43
N ASP A 102 -25.63 -26.14 32.21
CA ASP A 102 -26.15 -25.16 33.19
C ASP A 102 -27.69 -25.09 33.23
N GLU A 103 -28.38 -25.50 32.15
CA GLU A 103 -29.86 -25.48 32.11
C GLU A 103 -30.56 -26.53 33.00
N GLU A 104 -29.86 -27.52 33.58
CA GLU A 104 -30.46 -28.45 34.57
C GLU A 104 -30.26 -28.02 36.04
N GLY A 105 -29.53 -26.92 36.32
CA GLY A 105 -29.21 -26.50 37.69
C GLY A 105 -29.96 -25.28 38.24
N GLY A 106 -30.72 -24.55 37.42
CA GLY A 106 -31.18 -23.19 37.73
C GLY A 106 -32.68 -22.99 37.86
N GLN A 107 -33.37 -23.76 38.69
CA GLN A 107 -34.75 -23.46 39.12
C GLN A 107 -34.75 -22.95 40.57
N SER A 108 -34.41 -21.68 40.79
CA SER A 108 -34.87 -20.94 41.97
C SER A 108 -34.79 -19.41 41.80
N GLU A 109 -35.99 -18.84 41.90
CA GLU A 109 -36.34 -17.56 42.53
C GLU A 109 -36.20 -16.25 41.73
N ASP A 110 -37.36 -15.85 41.20
CA ASP A 110 -37.89 -14.50 41.07
C ASP A 110 -37.15 -13.43 41.90
N GLY A 111 -36.51 -12.50 41.19
CA GLY A 111 -35.85 -11.33 41.76
C GLY A 111 -36.08 -10.10 40.89
N GLU A 112 -37.34 -9.65 40.83
CA GLU A 112 -37.76 -8.35 40.34
C GLU A 112 -37.01 -7.23 41.09
N SER A 113 -36.10 -6.53 40.42
CA SER A 113 -35.67 -5.17 40.79
C SER A 113 -35.21 -4.45 39.51
N SER A 114 -36.07 -3.57 39.02
CA SER A 114 -36.00 -2.13 39.26
C SER A 114 -34.90 -1.47 38.43
N ALA A 115 -35.35 -0.60 37.53
CA ALA A 115 -34.58 0.49 36.98
C ALA A 115 -33.74 1.17 38.07
N GLU A 116 -32.52 1.58 37.73
CA GLU A 116 -31.99 2.95 37.84
C GLU A 116 -30.48 2.93 37.51
N ASP A 117 -30.11 3.78 36.54
CA ASP A 117 -28.88 4.57 36.45
C ASP A 117 -27.58 3.99 37.05
N SER A 118 -26.69 3.47 36.19
CA SER A 118 -25.25 3.61 36.45
C SER A 118 -24.44 3.65 35.16
N ASP A 119 -23.93 4.85 34.94
CA ASP A 119 -22.80 5.26 34.11
C ASP A 119 -21.61 4.28 34.29
N THR A 120 -21.62 3.16 33.57
CA THR A 120 -20.52 2.20 33.56
C THR A 120 -19.77 2.34 32.24
N ALA A 121 -18.83 3.27 32.23
CA ALA A 121 -17.77 3.40 31.24
C ALA A 121 -16.84 2.17 31.27
N VAL A 122 -17.33 0.99 30.87
CA VAL A 122 -16.50 -0.16 30.55
C VAL A 122 -16.14 -0.05 29.07
N VAL A 123 -15.17 0.83 28.80
CA VAL A 123 -14.40 0.81 27.55
C VAL A 123 -13.56 -0.46 27.58
N SER A 124 -14.15 -1.57 27.16
CA SER A 124 -13.45 -2.80 26.76
C SER A 124 -12.65 -2.49 25.50
N ARG A 125 -11.53 -1.80 25.71
CA ARG A 125 -10.50 -1.50 24.73
C ARG A 125 -9.97 -2.84 24.21
N ALA A 126 -10.44 -3.20 23.01
CA ALA A 126 -9.86 -4.25 22.20
C ALA A 126 -8.32 -4.18 22.22
N PRO A 127 -7.60 -5.31 22.23
CA PRO A 127 -6.16 -5.33 22.36
C PRO A 127 -5.53 -4.51 21.22
N VAL A 128 -4.91 -3.39 21.60
CA VAL A 128 -4.18 -2.50 20.70
C VAL A 128 -2.83 -3.14 20.36
N ALA A 129 -2.87 -4.30 19.70
CA ALA A 129 -1.69 -4.96 19.14
C ALA A 129 -1.30 -4.30 17.81
N LYS A 130 -1.06 -2.99 17.79
CA LYS A 130 -0.65 -2.21 16.60
C LYS A 130 0.42 -1.14 16.89
N SER A 131 1.04 -1.13 18.06
CA SER A 131 2.03 -0.10 18.42
C SER A 131 3.50 -0.49 18.23
N ARG A 132 3.83 -1.74 17.84
CA ARG A 132 5.22 -2.22 17.82
C ARG A 132 5.75 -2.70 16.46
N ALA A 133 5.18 -2.23 15.37
CA ALA A 133 5.66 -2.49 14.00
C ALA A 133 6.04 -1.22 13.23
N VAL A 134 6.30 -0.10 13.93
CA VAL A 134 6.70 1.18 13.31
C VAL A 134 8.22 1.22 13.02
N ALA A 135 9.01 0.32 13.59
CA ALA A 135 10.47 0.37 13.50
C ALA A 135 11.07 -0.16 12.17
N LEU A 136 10.29 -0.83 11.31
CA LEU A 136 10.82 -1.51 10.11
C LEU A 136 9.98 -1.30 8.83
N SER A 137 8.88 -0.55 8.86
CA SER A 137 8.20 -0.20 7.61
C SER A 137 9.06 0.86 6.93
N GLY A 138 9.62 0.59 5.75
CA GLY A 138 10.51 1.45 4.94
C GLY A 138 9.91 2.79 4.49
N ARG A 139 9.28 3.50 5.42
CA ARG A 139 8.82 4.87 5.34
C ARG A 139 10.02 5.73 5.77
N PRO A 140 10.33 6.81 5.03
CA PRO A 140 11.40 7.71 5.43
C PRO A 140 11.11 8.28 6.83
N PRO A 141 12.16 8.64 7.59
CA PRO A 141 12.01 9.24 8.91
C PRO A 141 11.09 10.46 8.82
N LYS A 142 10.18 10.59 9.80
CA LYS A 142 9.23 11.70 9.84
C LYS A 142 9.94 12.96 10.31
N ASP A 143 9.50 14.08 9.77
CA ASP A 143 9.90 15.41 10.21
C ASP A 143 9.48 15.66 11.66
N VAL A 144 10.37 16.25 12.45
CA VAL A 144 10.13 16.54 13.86
C VAL A 144 10.20 18.05 14.09
N LYS A 145 9.16 18.63 14.68
CA LYS A 145 9.18 20.03 15.13
C LYS A 145 9.86 20.14 16.49
N ARG A 146 10.86 21.01 16.61
CA ARG A 146 11.58 21.33 17.85
C ARG A 146 11.42 22.83 18.10
N GLY A 147 10.36 23.19 18.83
CA GLY A 147 9.97 24.58 19.04
C GLY A 147 9.54 25.26 17.72
N PRO A 148 10.06 26.46 17.40
CA PRO A 148 9.73 27.15 16.15
C PRO A 148 10.41 26.55 14.92
N VAL A 149 11.36 25.63 15.10
CA VAL A 149 12.14 25.03 14.02
C VAL A 149 11.58 23.65 13.65
N ALA A 150 11.37 23.42 12.36
CA ALA A 150 11.07 22.10 11.83
C ALA A 150 12.38 21.45 11.34
N VAL A 151 12.71 20.28 11.90
CA VAL A 151 13.92 19.53 11.53
C VAL A 151 13.51 18.40 10.60
N HIS A 152 14.08 18.43 9.41
CA HIS A 152 13.86 17.47 8.33
C HIS A 152 15.19 16.75 8.05
N VAL A 153 15.17 15.43 7.93
CA VAL A 153 16.36 14.68 7.50
C VAL A 153 16.33 14.62 5.98
N LEU A 154 17.35 15.19 5.32
CA LEU A 154 17.48 15.04 3.87
C LEU A 154 17.79 13.59 3.53
N ASP A 155 17.00 13.01 2.65
CA ASP A 155 17.33 11.73 2.03
C ASP A 155 18.58 11.90 1.14
N GLN A 156 19.50 10.94 1.20
CA GLN A 156 20.62 10.91 0.27
C GLN A 156 20.11 10.65 -1.15
N ALA A 157 20.10 11.70 -1.98
CA ALA A 157 19.79 11.57 -3.40
C ALA A 157 21.01 10.97 -4.13
N ASN A 158 20.80 9.89 -4.90
CA ASN A 158 21.84 9.33 -5.75
C ASN A 158 21.98 10.20 -7.02
N PRO A 159 23.12 10.89 -7.25
CA PRO A 159 23.30 11.78 -8.39
C PRO A 159 23.37 11.02 -9.73
N LEU A 160 23.62 9.72 -9.70
CA LEU A 160 23.71 8.89 -10.90
C LEU A 160 22.33 8.53 -11.46
N LEU A 161 21.27 8.65 -10.67
CA LEU A 161 19.93 8.31 -11.08
C LEU A 161 19.12 9.57 -11.38
N PRO A 162 18.28 9.55 -12.42
CA PRO A 162 17.37 10.65 -12.69
C PRO A 162 16.39 10.83 -11.52
N PRO A 163 15.89 12.06 -11.31
CA PRO A 163 14.94 12.34 -10.24
C PRO A 163 13.67 11.50 -10.40
N LYS A 164 13.12 11.08 -9.26
CA LYS A 164 11.91 10.25 -9.24
C LYS A 164 10.73 11.03 -9.80
N MET A 165 10.05 10.48 -10.81
CA MET A 165 8.86 11.08 -11.39
C MET A 165 7.75 11.27 -10.33
N ASN A 166 7.12 12.44 -10.32
CA ASN A 166 6.00 12.73 -9.42
C ASN A 166 4.83 11.78 -9.71
N LYS A 167 4.33 11.10 -8.67
CA LYS A 167 3.22 10.14 -8.81
C LYS A 167 1.93 10.81 -9.30
N HIS A 168 1.71 12.07 -8.95
CA HIS A 168 0.50 12.79 -9.31
C HIS A 168 0.44 13.07 -10.82
N THR A 169 1.55 13.52 -11.42
CA THR A 169 1.61 13.79 -12.85
C THR A 169 1.50 12.49 -13.65
N LYS A 170 2.15 11.41 -13.18
CA LYS A 170 1.95 10.06 -13.73
C LYS A 170 0.48 9.67 -13.70
N HIS A 171 -0.20 9.84 -12.57
CA HIS A 171 -1.60 9.46 -12.43
C HIS A 171 -2.53 10.27 -13.33
N ILE A 172 -2.33 11.59 -13.45
CA ILE A 172 -3.10 12.43 -14.39
C ILE A 172 -2.92 11.93 -15.81
N LYS A 173 -1.66 11.67 -16.22
CA LYS A 173 -1.35 11.13 -17.54
C LYS A 173 -2.02 9.77 -17.77
N ASP A 174 -1.93 8.87 -16.79
CA ASP A 174 -2.56 7.55 -16.85
C ASP A 174 -4.09 7.69 -16.92
N MET A 175 -4.70 8.62 -16.19
CA MET A 175 -6.14 8.91 -16.25
C MET A 175 -6.56 9.48 -17.61
N TRP A 176 -5.76 10.36 -18.21
CA TRP A 176 -6.01 10.89 -19.55
C TRP A 176 -5.87 9.79 -20.61
N LEU A 177 -4.83 8.98 -20.55
CA LEU A 177 -4.58 7.90 -21.50
C LEU A 177 -5.60 6.76 -21.37
N LYS A 178 -6.05 6.45 -20.15
CA LYS A 178 -7.11 5.44 -19.91
C LYS A 178 -8.49 5.91 -20.39
N GLY A 179 -8.64 7.21 -20.67
CA GLY A 179 -9.88 7.85 -21.09
C GLY A 179 -10.92 7.95 -19.96
N ARG A 180 -11.84 8.92 -20.11
CA ARG A 180 -13.01 9.06 -19.22
C ARG A 180 -14.08 7.94 -19.28
N PRO A 181 -14.25 7.10 -20.33
CA PRO A 181 -15.44 6.25 -20.42
C PRO A 181 -15.42 5.01 -19.52
N THR A 182 -14.25 4.53 -19.07
CA THR A 182 -14.18 3.31 -18.23
C THR A 182 -14.63 3.53 -16.78
N MET A 183 -14.81 4.77 -16.33
CA MET A 183 -15.39 5.06 -15.01
C MET A 183 -16.92 5.20 -15.02
N MET A 184 -17.55 5.32 -16.20
CA MET A 184 -19.00 5.39 -16.36
C MET A 184 -19.64 4.04 -16.73
N SER A 185 -18.86 3.05 -17.20
CA SER A 185 -19.40 1.75 -17.61
C SER A 185 -19.60 0.72 -16.47
N GLY A 186 -19.22 1.04 -15.23
CA GLY A 186 -19.25 0.09 -14.10
C GLY A 186 -20.30 0.35 -13.02
N LYS A 187 -20.92 1.53 -12.97
CA LYS A 187 -21.97 1.82 -11.99
C LYS A 187 -23.32 1.70 -12.66
N LYS A 188 -23.87 0.48 -12.58
CA LYS A 188 -25.29 0.20 -12.81
C LYS A 188 -26.11 1.29 -12.12
N ALA A 189 -26.87 2.04 -12.92
CA ALA A 189 -27.92 2.91 -12.44
C ALA A 189 -28.96 2.04 -11.70
N VAL A 190 -28.76 1.83 -10.40
CA VAL A 190 -29.84 1.44 -9.49
C VAL A 190 -30.55 2.73 -9.10
N SER A 191 -31.23 3.33 -10.06
CA SER A 191 -32.26 4.34 -9.78
C SER A 191 -33.57 3.60 -9.55
N LYS A 192 -33.65 2.85 -8.44
CA LYS A 192 -34.95 2.55 -7.83
C LYS A 192 -35.35 3.80 -7.05
N VAL A 193 -35.89 4.76 -7.80
CA VAL A 193 -36.72 5.81 -7.20
C VAL A 193 -38.04 5.11 -6.89
N ASP A 194 -38.20 4.69 -5.63
CA ASP A 194 -39.50 4.26 -5.10
C ASP A 194 -40.45 5.46 -5.17
N ARG A 195 -41.17 5.57 -6.29
CA ARG A 195 -42.30 6.49 -6.42
C ARG A 195 -43.43 5.94 -5.55
N LYS A 196 -43.60 6.54 -4.36
CA LYS A 196 -44.77 6.30 -3.51
C LYS A 196 -46.05 6.47 -4.35
N PRO A 197 -46.96 5.48 -4.36
CA PRO A 197 -48.22 5.61 -5.09
C PRO A 197 -49.09 6.69 -4.41
N VAL A 198 -49.53 7.67 -5.19
CA VAL A 198 -50.50 8.68 -4.75
C VAL A 198 -51.82 7.96 -4.50
N ARG A 199 -52.30 7.99 -3.25
CA ARG A 199 -53.63 7.49 -2.88
C ARG A 199 -54.70 8.30 -3.61
N LYS A 200 -55.51 7.63 -4.43
CA LYS A 200 -56.70 8.22 -5.04
C LYS A 200 -57.72 8.46 -3.92
N VAL A 201 -58.05 9.73 -3.67
CA VAL A 201 -59.14 10.11 -2.77
C VAL A 201 -60.44 9.88 -3.54
N THR A 202 -61.18 8.83 -3.17
CA THR A 202 -62.55 8.60 -3.66
C THR A 202 -63.46 9.58 -2.95
N SER A 203 -64.01 10.54 -3.69
CA SER A 203 -65.09 11.42 -3.26
C SER A 203 -66.36 10.60 -3.05
N PHE A 204 -66.86 10.61 -1.82
CA PHE A 204 -68.16 10.06 -1.43
C PHE A 204 -69.25 11.06 -1.87
N VAL A 205 -70.29 10.55 -2.53
CA VAL A 205 -71.54 11.27 -2.87
C VAL A 205 -72.64 10.72 -1.98
#